data_AF-A0AAE1IC41-F1
#
_entry.id   AF-A0AAE1IC41-F1
#
_cell.length_a   1.000
_cell.length_b   1.000
_cell.length_c   1.000
_cell.angle_alpha   90.00
_cell.angle_beta   90.00
_cell.angle_gamma   90.00
#
_symmetry.space_group_name_H-M   'P 1'
#
loop_
_entity.id
_entity.type
_entity.pdbx_description
1 polymer ?
#
loop_
_entity_poly.entity_id
_entity_poly.type
_entity_poly.pdbx_seq_one_letter_code
_entity_poly.pdbx_strand_id
1 'polypeptide(L)'
;MRDIIREAPIGQLLRLIMRNRILQYPEEEEGFKLPSEYIAQLNSSEKHNGYRNLDGVLSESSEGIDSENSRSVGHEGDDVEHLGRTRTTTSVHTTPYSNERLEAERELALQRTKSIVISPQKTADGIVLVDWYTTDDPANPQNWSTLKRYFVLFVLCFYTWTVYCAGPIYATAEEGIQHAFHVSPVASSLGLGLHILAYGIGDLLFSPLSEIPSIGRNHIYYLTYIVYWVLSFPEAVVDSFGGLLALRFWLGFFGSPALANGGATVGDMFSLMYIPFGLSWWVFSAWAGPTIGPVIGGFAAQAKGWRWPMWEIVWMSSLALVFLLLFMPETSAPTILLRRARRLRKLTGDSRL
;
A
#
# COMPACT_ATOMS: atom_id res chain seq x y z
N MET A 1 -4.54 12.74 -15.61
CA MET A 1 -3.06 12.68 -15.47
C MET A 1 -2.53 13.70 -14.45
N ARG A 2 -3.11 14.91 -14.37
CA ARG A 2 -2.79 15.93 -13.35
C ARG A 2 -2.81 15.39 -11.90
N ASP A 3 -3.80 14.56 -11.55
CA ASP A 3 -3.87 13.96 -10.21
C ASP A 3 -2.75 12.97 -9.91
N ILE A 4 -2.30 12.20 -10.91
CA ILE A 4 -1.18 11.25 -10.75
C ILE A 4 0.08 12.05 -10.42
N ILE A 5 0.36 13.10 -11.20
CA ILE A 5 1.51 13.96 -10.99
C ILE A 5 1.39 14.69 -9.65
N ARG A 6 0.18 15.13 -9.25
CA ARG A 6 -0.06 15.75 -7.92
C ARG A 6 0.31 14.81 -6.77
N GLU A 7 -0.17 13.58 -6.82
CA GLU A 7 0.08 12.59 -5.76
C GLU A 7 1.48 11.99 -5.80
N ALA A 8 2.18 12.09 -6.93
CA ALA A 8 3.54 11.60 -7.09
C ALA A 8 4.55 12.39 -6.24
N PRO A 9 5.69 11.77 -5.86
CA PRO A 9 6.72 12.42 -5.03
C PRO A 9 7.18 13.78 -5.57
N ILE A 10 7.40 13.89 -6.88
CA ILE A 10 7.79 15.15 -7.51
C ILE A 10 6.67 16.20 -7.43
N GLY A 11 5.41 15.80 -7.58
CA GLY A 11 4.29 16.72 -7.40
C GLY A 11 4.19 17.26 -5.98
N GLN A 12 4.37 16.40 -4.98
CA GLN A 12 4.37 16.83 -3.58
C GLN A 12 5.57 17.73 -3.26
N LEU A 13 6.75 17.45 -3.83
CA LEU A 13 7.92 18.31 -3.73
C LEU A 13 7.67 19.68 -4.35
N LEU A 14 7.10 19.72 -5.56
CA LEU A 14 6.71 20.97 -6.24
C LEU A 14 5.69 21.75 -5.43
N ARG A 15 4.71 21.08 -4.81
CA ARG A 15 3.73 21.72 -3.91
C ARG A 15 4.39 22.33 -2.69
N LEU A 16 5.36 21.64 -2.07
CA LEU A 16 6.11 22.15 -0.94
C LEU A 16 6.93 23.39 -1.33
N ILE A 17 7.68 23.33 -2.44
CA ILE A 17 8.51 24.43 -2.94
C ILE A 17 7.65 25.65 -3.29
N MET A 18 6.50 25.43 -3.92
CA MET A 18 5.61 26.48 -4.39
C MET A 18 4.54 26.88 -3.35
N ARG A 19 4.68 26.46 -2.09
CA ARG A 19 3.74 26.73 -0.99
C ARG A 19 2.27 26.49 -1.37
N ASN A 20 1.98 25.35 -2.03
CA ASN A 20 0.66 24.90 -2.46
C ASN A 20 -0.06 25.81 -3.49
N ARG A 21 0.67 26.65 -4.24
CA ARG A 21 0.08 27.45 -5.33
C ARG A 21 -0.24 26.65 -6.60
N ILE A 22 0.42 25.51 -6.80
CA ILE A 22 0.29 24.66 -7.99
C ILE A 22 -0.20 23.28 -7.54
N LEU A 23 -0.95 22.56 -8.38
CA LEU A 23 -1.51 21.23 -8.09
C LEU A 23 -2.33 21.19 -6.78
N GLN A 24 -3.26 22.15 -6.64
CA GLN A 24 -4.16 22.22 -5.50
C GLN A 24 -5.06 20.97 -5.41
N TYR A 25 -5.41 20.60 -4.18
CA TYR A 25 -6.50 19.67 -3.94
C TYR A 25 -7.85 20.38 -4.06
N PRO A 26 -8.96 19.65 -4.29
CA PRO A 26 -10.30 20.24 -4.29
C PRO A 26 -10.58 21.04 -3.02
N GLU A 27 -10.06 20.59 -1.87
CA GLU A 27 -10.25 21.29 -0.60
C GLU A 27 -9.45 22.60 -0.50
N GLU A 28 -8.42 22.81 -1.32
CA GLU A 28 -7.57 24.02 -1.31
C GLU A 28 -8.02 25.08 -2.32
N GLU A 29 -9.07 24.82 -3.11
CA GLU A 29 -9.61 25.75 -4.10
C GLU A 29 -10.55 26.77 -3.43
N GLU A 30 -10.48 28.05 -3.86
CA GLU A 30 -11.21 29.18 -3.22
C GLU A 30 -12.75 29.06 -3.22
N GLY A 31 -13.31 28.13 -4.01
CA GLY A 31 -14.75 27.86 -4.09
C GLY A 31 -15.23 26.61 -3.35
N PHE A 32 -14.34 25.90 -2.62
CA PHE A 32 -14.70 24.64 -1.96
C PHE A 32 -15.71 24.85 -0.83
N LYS A 33 -16.86 24.17 -0.92
CA LYS A 33 -17.86 24.12 0.14
C LYS A 33 -17.80 22.76 0.81
N LEU A 34 -17.71 22.74 2.14
CA LEU A 34 -17.81 21.48 2.88
C LEU A 34 -19.15 20.80 2.57
N PRO A 35 -19.17 19.46 2.41
CA PRO A 35 -20.41 18.73 2.26
C PRO A 35 -21.35 18.99 3.46
N SER A 36 -22.65 19.08 3.18
CA SER A 36 -23.67 19.44 4.18
C SER A 36 -23.70 18.48 5.38
N GLU A 37 -23.32 17.22 5.19
CA GLU A 37 -23.29 16.22 6.25
C GLU A 37 -22.17 16.46 7.26
N TYR A 38 -21.01 16.94 6.80
CA TYR A 38 -19.93 17.37 7.69
C TYR A 38 -20.35 18.59 8.51
N ILE A 39 -21.03 19.55 7.88
CA ILE A 39 -21.57 20.73 8.56
C ILE A 39 -22.61 20.33 9.61
N ALA A 40 -23.50 19.39 9.28
CA ALA A 40 -24.50 18.87 10.21
C ALA A 40 -23.87 18.21 11.45
N GLN A 41 -22.79 17.42 11.27
CA GLN A 41 -22.08 16.76 12.38
C GLN A 41 -21.25 17.72 13.23
N LEU A 42 -20.66 18.76 12.62
CA LEU A 42 -19.94 19.79 13.34
C LEU A 42 -20.90 20.64 14.20
N ASN A 43 -22.08 20.97 13.65
CA ASN A 43 -23.11 21.75 14.35
C ASN A 43 -23.86 20.94 15.42
N SER A 44 -24.09 19.63 15.21
CA SER A 44 -24.69 18.75 16.23
C SER A 44 -23.82 18.66 17.49
N SER A 45 -22.50 18.81 17.31
CA SER A 45 -21.52 18.77 18.39
C SER A 45 -21.50 20.04 19.25
N GLU A 46 -21.88 21.19 18.71
CA GLU A 46 -22.04 22.43 19.52
C GLU A 46 -23.24 22.34 20.47
N LYS A 47 -24.35 21.74 20.03
CA LYS A 47 -25.56 21.60 20.85
C LYS A 47 -25.36 20.73 22.09
N HIS A 48 -24.43 19.76 22.06
CA HIS A 48 -24.18 18.90 23.23
C HIS A 48 -23.26 19.56 24.27
N ASN A 49 -22.44 20.54 23.89
CA ASN A 49 -21.61 21.30 24.83
C ASN A 49 -22.44 22.27 25.70
N GLY A 50 -23.66 22.61 25.27
CA GLY A 50 -24.62 23.41 26.07
C GLY A 50 -25.28 22.65 27.22
N TYR A 51 -25.23 21.31 27.23
CA TYR A 51 -25.86 20.48 28.27
C TYR A 51 -24.88 19.96 29.34
N ARG A 52 -23.57 20.15 29.16
CA ARG A 52 -22.54 19.72 30.13
C ARG A 52 -22.51 20.52 31.43
N ASN A 53 -23.35 21.55 31.56
CA ASN A 53 -23.50 22.36 32.78
C ASN A 53 -24.60 21.88 33.74
N LEU A 54 -25.29 20.76 33.48
CA LEU A 54 -26.32 20.22 34.38
C LEU A 54 -25.96 18.94 35.14
N ASP A 55 -24.81 18.31 34.90
CA ASP A 55 -24.42 17.04 35.54
C ASP A 55 -23.82 17.19 36.96
N GLY A 56 -23.96 18.36 37.59
CA GLY A 56 -23.42 18.65 38.92
C GLY A 56 -24.29 18.20 40.10
N VAL A 57 -25.42 17.51 39.90
CA VAL A 57 -26.43 17.31 40.97
C VAL A 57 -26.85 15.85 41.22
N LEU A 58 -26.33 14.85 40.49
CA LEU A 58 -26.77 13.45 40.66
C LEU A 58 -25.65 12.47 40.99
N SER A 59 -24.73 12.87 41.88
CA SER A 59 -23.77 11.96 42.52
C SER A 59 -24.16 11.70 43.98
N GLU A 60 -25.31 11.07 44.23
CA GLU A 60 -25.62 10.53 45.55
C GLU A 60 -26.74 9.48 45.43
N SER A 61 -26.36 8.24 45.14
CA SER A 61 -26.96 7.00 45.69
C SER A 61 -26.68 5.80 44.77
N SER A 62 -25.68 4.99 45.10
CA SER A 62 -25.58 3.63 44.58
C SER A 62 -25.01 2.71 45.67
N GLU A 63 -25.88 2.01 46.38
CA GLU A 63 -25.56 0.81 47.14
C GLU A 63 -26.56 -0.31 46.78
N GLY A 64 -26.02 -1.44 46.31
CA GLY A 64 -26.36 -2.76 46.84
C GLY A 64 -27.42 -3.65 46.15
N ILE A 65 -27.04 -4.94 46.03
CA ILE A 65 -27.82 -6.19 46.22
C ILE A 65 -28.11 -7.05 44.96
N ASP A 66 -27.20 -8.01 44.74
CA ASP A 66 -27.33 -9.50 44.77
C ASP A 66 -28.50 -10.30 44.12
N SER A 67 -28.03 -11.23 43.26
CA SER A 67 -28.31 -12.67 43.05
C SER A 67 -29.66 -13.35 43.39
N GLU A 68 -30.12 -14.15 42.43
CA GLU A 68 -30.51 -15.59 42.50
C GLU A 68 -31.77 -15.90 41.68
N ASN A 69 -31.71 -16.80 40.68
CA ASN A 69 -32.18 -18.18 40.88
C ASN A 69 -31.94 -19.09 39.66
N SER A 70 -31.69 -20.34 39.97
CA SER A 70 -31.34 -21.47 39.12
C SER A 70 -32.57 -22.24 38.62
N ARG A 71 -32.41 -23.06 37.57
CA ARG A 71 -32.96 -24.43 37.53
C ARG A 71 -32.36 -25.27 36.40
N SER A 72 -31.79 -26.40 36.83
CA SER A 72 -31.20 -27.51 36.10
C SER A 72 -32.22 -28.59 35.75
N VAL A 73 -32.00 -29.32 34.65
CA VAL A 73 -32.32 -30.76 34.52
C VAL A 73 -31.22 -31.39 33.67
N GLY A 74 -30.64 -32.49 34.16
CA GLY A 74 -29.73 -33.35 33.40
C GLY A 74 -30.19 -34.80 33.43
N HIS A 75 -29.79 -35.57 32.42
CA HIS A 75 -29.41 -36.98 32.59
C HIS A 75 -28.55 -37.48 31.43
N GLU A 76 -27.62 -38.37 31.79
CA GLU A 76 -26.59 -39.11 31.05
C GLU A 76 -27.22 -40.08 30.01
N GLY A 77 -26.56 -40.67 29.01
CA GLY A 77 -25.16 -40.82 28.61
C GLY A 77 -25.12 -41.69 27.32
N ASP A 78 -23.92 -41.90 26.79
CA ASP A 78 -23.53 -42.79 25.67
C ASP A 78 -24.11 -42.53 24.28
N ASP A 79 -23.29 -41.93 23.41
CA ASP A 79 -22.98 -42.48 22.07
C ASP A 79 -21.79 -41.71 21.46
N VAL A 80 -20.63 -42.36 21.49
CA VAL A 80 -19.42 -41.96 20.77
C VAL A 80 -19.55 -42.46 19.33
N GLU A 81 -19.89 -41.58 18.39
CA GLU A 81 -19.45 -41.56 16.98
C GLU A 81 -20.36 -40.65 16.15
N HIS A 82 -19.94 -39.40 15.94
CA HIS A 82 -20.05 -38.70 14.65
C HIS A 82 -19.48 -37.28 14.77
N LEU A 83 -18.15 -37.16 14.67
CA LEU A 83 -17.51 -35.92 14.22
C LEU A 83 -17.79 -35.74 12.72
N GLY A 84 -19.03 -35.37 12.41
CA GLY A 84 -19.42 -34.91 11.09
C GLY A 84 -18.84 -33.52 10.85
N ARG A 85 -17.84 -33.43 9.96
CA ARG A 85 -17.33 -32.17 9.38
C ARG A 85 -18.51 -31.24 9.08
N THR A 86 -18.61 -30.12 9.81
CA THR A 86 -19.47 -29.00 9.41
C THR A 86 -18.85 -28.38 8.16
N ARG A 87 -19.20 -28.96 7.00
CA ARG A 87 -18.95 -28.37 5.69
C ARG A 87 -19.88 -27.16 5.61
N THR A 88 -19.35 -25.95 5.77
CA THR A 88 -20.07 -24.73 5.36
C THR A 88 -20.19 -24.74 3.84
N THR A 89 -21.23 -25.40 3.34
CA THR A 89 -21.70 -25.22 1.97
C THR A 89 -22.48 -23.91 1.92
N THR A 90 -21.81 -22.80 1.64
CA THR A 90 -22.46 -21.67 0.95
C THR A 90 -22.73 -22.10 -0.48
N SER A 91 -23.64 -23.07 -0.62
CA SER A 91 -24.38 -23.26 -1.86
C SER A 91 -25.25 -22.02 -1.99
N VAL A 92 -24.83 -21.07 -2.83
CA VAL A 92 -25.72 -20.02 -3.30
C VAL A 92 -26.81 -20.74 -4.07
N HIS A 93 -27.92 -21.02 -3.39
CA HIS A 93 -29.12 -21.56 -4.02
C HIS A 93 -29.59 -20.49 -5.00
N THR A 94 -29.19 -20.59 -6.27
CA THR A 94 -29.68 -19.70 -7.31
C THR A 94 -31.15 -20.03 -7.50
N THR A 95 -32.04 -19.22 -6.93
CA THR A 95 -33.47 -19.33 -7.19
C THR A 95 -33.76 -19.18 -8.69
N PRO A 96 -34.84 -19.77 -9.21
CA PRO A 96 -35.17 -19.72 -10.64
C PRO A 96 -35.26 -18.29 -11.17
N TYR A 97 -34.86 -18.09 -12.42
CA TYR A 97 -34.97 -16.81 -13.12
C TYR A 97 -36.45 -16.39 -13.24
N SER A 98 -36.82 -15.27 -12.61
CA SER A 98 -38.14 -14.64 -12.72
C SER A 98 -38.01 -13.20 -13.22
N ASN A 99 -39.02 -12.68 -13.91
CA ASN A 99 -39.00 -11.30 -14.42
C ASN A 99 -38.92 -10.27 -13.29
N GLU A 100 -39.60 -10.52 -12.16
CA GLU A 100 -39.52 -9.68 -10.96
C GLU A 100 -38.09 -9.62 -10.38
N ARG A 101 -37.34 -10.74 -10.45
CA ARG A 101 -35.94 -10.78 -10.04
C ARG A 101 -35.04 -9.98 -10.98
N LEU A 102 -35.28 -10.03 -12.29
CA LEU A 102 -34.54 -9.22 -13.26
C LEU A 102 -34.77 -7.72 -13.01
N GLU A 103 -36.00 -7.32 -12.69
CA GLU A 103 -36.34 -5.94 -12.34
C GLU A 103 -35.64 -5.53 -11.03
N ALA A 104 -35.69 -6.36 -9.98
CA ALA A 104 -34.97 -6.11 -8.74
C ALA A 104 -33.44 -6.06 -8.94
N GLU A 105 -32.87 -6.93 -9.77
CA GLU A 105 -31.44 -6.90 -10.12
C GLU A 105 -31.07 -5.66 -10.95
N ARG A 106 -31.95 -5.20 -11.85
CA ARG A 106 -31.80 -3.93 -12.58
C ARG A 106 -31.90 -2.73 -11.66
N GLU A 107 -32.84 -2.72 -10.72
CA GLU A 107 -32.98 -1.66 -9.73
C GLU A 107 -31.79 -1.63 -8.78
N LEU A 108 -31.31 -2.78 -8.30
CA LEU A 108 -30.08 -2.89 -7.51
C LEU A 108 -28.84 -2.45 -8.31
N ALA A 109 -28.77 -2.76 -9.61
CA ALA A 109 -27.71 -2.29 -10.49
C ALA A 109 -27.78 -0.76 -10.69
N LEU A 110 -28.98 -0.20 -10.89
CA LEU A 110 -29.21 1.24 -11.01
C LEU A 110 -28.92 1.97 -9.69
N GLN A 111 -29.29 1.39 -8.55
CA GLN A 111 -28.99 1.92 -7.22
C GLN A 111 -27.48 1.86 -6.93
N ARG A 112 -26.79 0.76 -7.28
CA ARG A 112 -25.33 0.67 -7.25
C ARG A 112 -24.64 1.68 -8.16
N THR A 113 -25.32 2.16 -9.21
CA THR A 113 -24.79 3.18 -10.13
C THR A 113 -24.93 4.60 -9.60
N LYS A 114 -25.78 4.84 -8.57
CA LYS A 114 -25.93 6.17 -7.98
C LYS A 114 -24.91 6.36 -6.85
N SER A 115 -24.08 7.39 -6.96
CA SER A 115 -23.16 7.79 -5.90
C SER A 115 -23.93 8.18 -4.63
N ILE A 116 -23.69 7.50 -3.51
CA ILE A 116 -24.30 7.81 -2.22
C ILE A 116 -23.34 8.71 -1.44
N VAL A 117 -23.85 9.76 -0.78
CA VAL A 117 -23.08 10.61 0.13
C VAL A 117 -22.79 9.83 1.40
N ILE A 118 -21.53 9.85 1.86
CA ILE A 118 -21.12 9.14 3.07
C ILE A 118 -21.10 10.12 4.24
N SER A 119 -21.92 9.86 5.26
CA SER A 119 -21.93 10.64 6.48
C SER A 119 -20.72 10.31 7.34
N PRO A 120 -19.94 11.31 7.78
CA PRO A 120 -18.81 11.05 8.67
C PRO A 120 -19.31 10.52 10.01
N GLN A 121 -18.66 9.46 10.51
CA GLN A 121 -18.98 8.87 11.80
C GLN A 121 -18.41 9.71 12.94
N LYS A 122 -19.11 9.74 14.07
CA LYS A 122 -18.65 10.44 15.28
C LYS A 122 -18.20 9.42 16.32
N THR A 123 -16.97 9.59 16.81
CA THR A 123 -16.46 8.79 17.94
C THR A 123 -17.07 9.28 19.25
N ALA A 124 -17.11 8.43 20.28
CA ALA A 124 -17.62 8.77 21.62
C ALA A 124 -16.97 10.04 22.21
N ASP A 125 -15.70 10.31 21.87
CA ASP A 125 -14.94 11.49 22.32
C ASP A 125 -15.34 12.79 21.61
N GLY A 126 -16.30 12.74 20.69
CA GLY A 126 -16.77 13.91 19.94
C GLY A 126 -15.92 14.24 18.71
N ILE A 127 -14.98 13.38 18.33
CA ILE A 127 -14.16 13.49 17.12
C ILE A 127 -15.00 13.07 15.92
N VAL A 128 -14.95 13.87 14.85
CA VAL A 128 -15.63 13.58 13.57
C VAL A 128 -14.63 12.87 12.67
N LEU A 129 -14.87 11.59 12.40
CA LEU A 129 -13.99 10.78 11.55
C LEU A 129 -14.16 11.22 10.09
N VAL A 130 -13.06 11.68 9.50
CA VAL A 130 -13.02 12.05 8.09
C VAL A 130 -13.01 10.81 7.22
N ASP A 131 -14.06 10.66 6.42
CA ASP A 131 -14.25 9.62 5.43
C ASP A 131 -14.34 10.21 4.00
N TRP A 132 -14.51 9.37 3.00
CA TRP A 132 -14.80 9.76 1.62
C TRP A 132 -16.07 10.61 1.53
N TYR A 133 -16.17 11.49 0.53
CA TYR A 133 -17.37 12.33 0.38
C TYR A 133 -18.55 11.56 -0.21
N THR A 134 -18.25 10.64 -1.12
CA THR A 134 -19.23 9.82 -1.84
C THR A 134 -18.68 8.42 -2.06
N THR A 135 -19.55 7.45 -2.32
CA THR A 135 -19.13 6.10 -2.73
C THR A 135 -18.19 6.09 -3.93
N ASP A 136 -18.33 7.05 -4.85
CA ASP A 136 -17.50 7.20 -6.07
C ASP A 136 -16.42 8.29 -5.95
N ASP A 137 -15.96 8.60 -4.74
CA ASP A 137 -14.93 9.63 -4.52
C ASP A 137 -13.66 9.33 -5.35
N PRO A 138 -13.20 10.26 -6.22
CA PRO A 138 -12.05 10.03 -7.10
C PRO A 138 -10.71 9.96 -6.34
N ALA A 139 -10.67 10.40 -5.09
CA ALA A 139 -9.49 10.25 -4.23
C ALA A 139 -9.30 8.81 -3.74
N ASN A 140 -10.36 7.99 -3.72
CA ASN A 140 -10.28 6.58 -3.37
C ASN A 140 -9.62 5.79 -4.51
N PRO A 141 -8.50 5.07 -4.27
CA PRO A 141 -7.82 4.29 -5.30
C PRO A 141 -8.66 3.19 -5.95
N GLN A 142 -9.65 2.64 -5.23
CA GLN A 142 -10.55 1.63 -5.79
C GLN A 142 -11.48 2.19 -6.89
N ASN A 143 -11.76 3.50 -6.84
CA ASN A 143 -12.64 4.20 -7.78
C ASN A 143 -11.88 4.80 -8.97
N TRP A 144 -10.57 4.59 -9.06
CA TRP A 144 -9.78 5.08 -10.18
C TRP A 144 -10.20 4.45 -11.50
N SER A 145 -10.08 5.22 -12.58
CA SER A 145 -10.30 4.69 -13.93
C SER A 145 -9.38 3.50 -14.19
N THR A 146 -9.88 2.53 -14.96
CA THR A 146 -9.15 1.30 -15.28
C THR A 146 -7.77 1.58 -15.87
N LEU A 147 -7.66 2.56 -16.76
CA LEU A 147 -6.38 2.98 -17.34
C LEU A 147 -5.40 3.52 -16.27
N LYS A 148 -5.87 4.32 -15.31
CA LYS A 148 -5.03 4.83 -14.21
C LYS A 148 -4.54 3.68 -13.33
N ARG A 149 -5.41 2.74 -12.96
CA ARG A 149 -5.05 1.57 -12.13
C ARG A 149 -3.99 0.70 -12.80
N TYR A 150 -4.19 0.35 -14.08
CA TYR A 150 -3.21 -0.46 -14.81
C TYR A 150 -1.90 0.27 -15.07
N PHE A 151 -1.93 1.60 -15.25
CA PHE A 151 -0.70 2.38 -15.39
C PHE A 151 0.11 2.41 -14.08
N VAL A 152 -0.54 2.61 -12.93
CA VAL A 152 0.14 2.54 -11.62
C VAL A 152 0.65 1.12 -11.35
N LEU A 153 -0.13 0.08 -11.70
CA LEU A 153 0.31 -1.31 -11.64
C LEU A 153 1.54 -1.55 -12.52
N PHE A 154 1.59 -0.99 -13.74
CA PHE A 154 2.77 -1.10 -14.61
C PHE A 154 4.01 -0.49 -13.97
N VAL A 155 3.90 0.69 -13.35
CA VAL A 155 5.01 1.33 -12.63
C VAL A 155 5.50 0.45 -11.47
N LEU A 156 4.57 -0.12 -10.70
CA LEU A 156 4.88 -1.05 -9.61
C LEU A 156 5.55 -2.34 -10.11
N CYS A 157 5.05 -2.92 -11.21
CA CYS A 157 5.63 -4.09 -11.86
C CYS A 157 7.03 -3.80 -12.40
N PHE A 158 7.24 -2.64 -13.03
CA PHE A 158 8.54 -2.25 -13.56
C PHE A 158 9.58 -2.05 -12.46
N TYR A 159 9.18 -1.44 -11.34
CA TYR A 159 9.99 -1.34 -10.13
C TYR A 159 10.35 -2.72 -9.56
N THR A 160 9.36 -3.59 -9.39
CA THR A 160 9.55 -4.96 -8.87
C THR A 160 10.47 -5.77 -9.77
N TRP A 161 10.22 -5.73 -11.08
CA TRP A 161 11.05 -6.39 -12.08
C TRP A 161 12.51 -5.92 -12.01
N THR A 162 12.74 -4.61 -11.88
CA THR A 162 14.10 -4.05 -11.81
C THR A 162 14.87 -4.58 -10.60
N VAL A 163 14.26 -4.61 -9.42
CA VAL A 163 14.89 -5.14 -8.20
C VAL A 163 15.16 -6.65 -8.34
N TYR A 164 14.21 -7.43 -8.85
CA TYR A 164 14.38 -8.87 -9.05
C TYR A 164 15.41 -9.21 -10.13
N CYS A 165 15.61 -8.33 -11.11
CA CYS A 165 16.58 -8.51 -12.19
C CYS A 165 18.03 -8.36 -11.70
N ALA A 166 18.26 -7.56 -10.66
CA ALA A 166 19.60 -7.24 -10.17
C ALA A 166 20.41 -8.47 -9.68
N GLY A 167 19.78 -9.38 -8.95
CA GLY A 167 20.44 -10.62 -8.47
C GLY A 167 20.90 -11.54 -9.61
N PRO A 168 20.01 -11.93 -10.54
CA PRO A 168 20.34 -12.70 -11.74
C PRO A 168 21.38 -12.03 -12.64
N ILE A 169 21.31 -10.70 -12.84
CA ILE A 169 22.35 -9.95 -13.56
C ILE A 169 23.70 -10.14 -12.86
N TYR A 170 23.75 -10.03 -11.52
CA TYR A 170 24.97 -10.29 -10.79
C TYR A 170 25.50 -11.72 -10.97
N ALA A 171 24.62 -12.71 -10.94
CA ALA A 171 25.03 -14.10 -11.10
C ALA A 171 25.80 -14.34 -12.42
N THR A 172 25.47 -13.60 -13.49
CA THR A 172 26.23 -13.68 -14.75
C THR A 172 27.65 -13.13 -14.67
N ALA A 173 27.92 -12.25 -13.70
CA ALA A 173 29.23 -11.65 -13.47
C ALA A 173 30.11 -12.46 -12.50
N GLU A 174 29.58 -13.54 -11.92
CA GLU A 174 30.19 -14.27 -10.81
C GLU A 174 31.57 -14.86 -11.16
N GLU A 175 31.72 -15.45 -12.35
CA GLU A 175 32.98 -16.00 -12.85
C GLU A 175 34.05 -14.89 -12.97
N GLY A 176 33.67 -13.73 -13.51
CA GLY A 176 34.59 -12.60 -13.63
C GLY A 176 35.01 -12.02 -12.27
N ILE A 177 34.15 -12.11 -11.25
CA ILE A 177 34.46 -11.70 -9.86
C ILE A 177 35.44 -12.68 -9.21
N GLN A 178 35.25 -13.99 -9.43
CA GLN A 178 36.18 -15.02 -8.95
C GLN A 178 37.59 -14.75 -9.47
N HIS A 179 37.71 -14.46 -10.78
CA HIS A 179 38.98 -14.13 -11.40
C HIS A 179 39.58 -12.79 -10.93
N ALA A 180 38.76 -11.75 -10.77
CA ALA A 180 39.25 -10.42 -10.41
C ALA A 180 39.71 -10.30 -8.95
N PHE A 181 39.06 -11.02 -8.03
CA PHE A 181 39.37 -10.96 -6.60
C PHE A 181 40.11 -12.19 -6.08
N HIS A 182 40.40 -13.17 -6.95
CA HIS A 182 41.04 -14.44 -6.59
C HIS A 182 40.33 -15.18 -5.44
N VAL A 183 39.00 -15.19 -5.49
CA VAL A 183 38.14 -15.81 -4.47
C VAL A 183 37.53 -17.14 -4.96
N SER A 184 37.14 -18.00 -4.02
CA SER A 184 36.48 -19.26 -4.35
C SER A 184 35.07 -19.04 -4.93
N PRO A 185 34.51 -20.01 -5.68
CA PRO A 185 33.13 -19.93 -6.16
C PRO A 185 32.11 -19.77 -5.02
N VAL A 186 32.34 -20.45 -3.89
CA VAL A 186 31.51 -20.33 -2.69
C VAL A 186 31.53 -18.90 -2.14
N ALA A 187 32.69 -18.24 -2.13
CA ALA A 187 32.76 -16.85 -1.72
C ALA A 187 32.03 -15.93 -2.72
N SER A 188 32.21 -16.12 -4.04
CA SER A 188 31.59 -15.24 -5.05
C SER A 188 30.05 -15.26 -5.02
N SER A 189 29.46 -16.46 -4.86
CA SER A 189 28.01 -16.64 -4.68
C SER A 189 27.45 -16.00 -3.40
N LEU A 190 28.28 -15.74 -2.38
CA LEU A 190 27.88 -15.06 -1.15
C LEU A 190 27.27 -13.68 -1.44
N GLY A 191 27.73 -12.97 -2.48
CA GLY A 191 27.18 -11.67 -2.85
C GLY A 191 25.70 -11.73 -3.26
N LEU A 192 25.30 -12.80 -3.96
CA LEU A 192 23.89 -13.06 -4.27
C LEU A 192 23.13 -13.47 -3.00
N GLY A 193 23.70 -14.38 -2.21
CA GLY A 193 23.08 -14.85 -0.96
C GLY A 193 22.83 -13.74 0.06
N LEU A 194 23.77 -12.81 0.23
CA LEU A 194 23.62 -11.66 1.13
C LEU A 194 22.58 -10.66 0.63
N HIS A 195 22.54 -10.42 -0.67
CA HIS A 195 21.47 -9.61 -1.27
C HIS A 195 20.10 -10.23 -0.98
N ILE A 196 20.04 -11.57 -1.09
CA ILE A 196 18.82 -12.32 -0.85
C ILE A 196 18.38 -12.24 0.62
N LEU A 197 19.31 -12.50 1.53
CA LEU A 197 19.08 -12.39 2.97
C LEU A 197 18.62 -10.98 3.35
N ALA A 198 19.27 -9.96 2.80
CA ALA A 198 19.02 -8.58 3.15
C ALA A 198 17.63 -8.09 2.72
N TYR A 199 17.12 -8.52 1.55
CA TYR A 199 15.73 -8.19 1.19
C TYR A 199 14.74 -8.76 2.21
N GLY A 200 14.97 -9.99 2.70
CA GLY A 200 14.05 -10.62 3.65
C GLY A 200 14.03 -9.87 4.98
N ILE A 201 15.20 -9.38 5.42
CA ILE A 201 15.33 -8.53 6.61
C ILE A 201 14.68 -7.15 6.38
N GLY A 202 14.89 -6.57 5.20
CA GLY A 202 14.29 -5.28 4.82
C GLY A 202 12.77 -5.34 4.85
N ASP A 203 12.18 -6.42 4.34
CA ASP A 203 10.71 -6.59 4.27
C ASP A 203 10.07 -6.61 5.66
N LEU A 204 10.74 -7.20 6.65
CA LEU A 204 10.28 -7.20 8.05
C LEU A 204 10.20 -5.79 8.64
N LEU A 205 11.02 -4.85 8.16
CA LEU A 205 11.03 -3.47 8.63
C LEU A 205 10.10 -2.58 7.80
N PHE A 206 10.21 -2.64 6.48
CA PHE A 206 9.54 -1.68 5.59
C PHE A 206 8.06 -2.00 5.34
N SER A 207 7.66 -3.27 5.48
CA SER A 207 6.25 -3.67 5.41
C SER A 207 5.38 -2.96 6.46
N PRO A 208 5.64 -3.12 7.78
CA PRO A 208 4.81 -2.48 8.80
C PRO A 208 4.92 -0.95 8.78
N LEU A 209 6.09 -0.40 8.45
CA LEU A 209 6.26 1.06 8.31
C LEU A 209 5.34 1.63 7.23
N SER A 210 5.04 0.87 6.17
CA SER A 210 4.21 1.34 5.04
C SER A 210 2.74 1.50 5.40
N GLU A 211 2.29 0.78 6.42
CA GLU A 211 0.91 0.81 6.91
C GLU A 211 0.67 1.97 7.90
N ILE A 212 1.73 2.61 8.40
CA ILE A 212 1.61 3.75 9.30
C ILE A 212 1.04 4.94 8.52
N PRO A 213 -0.17 5.46 8.84
CA PRO A 213 -0.82 6.50 8.02
C PRO A 213 -0.07 7.83 7.93
N SER A 214 0.84 8.12 8.87
CA SER A 214 1.69 9.30 8.82
C SER A 214 2.84 9.19 7.81
N ILE A 215 3.31 7.96 7.55
CA ILE A 215 4.36 7.64 6.58
C ILE A 215 3.71 7.34 5.24
N GLY A 216 2.76 6.40 5.18
CA GLY A 216 2.17 5.94 3.93
C GLY A 216 3.11 5.07 3.09
N ARG A 217 2.57 4.49 2.02
CA ARG A 217 3.31 3.53 1.19
C ARG A 217 4.29 4.22 0.26
N ASN A 218 3.85 5.34 -0.34
CA ASN A 218 4.62 6.02 -1.36
C ASN A 218 5.97 6.53 -0.84
N HIS A 219 6.00 7.09 0.39
CA HIS A 219 7.23 7.58 1.01
C HIS A 219 8.30 6.49 1.15
N ILE A 220 7.90 5.28 1.55
CA ILE A 220 8.85 4.18 1.71
C ILE A 220 9.39 3.74 0.37
N TYR A 221 8.55 3.66 -0.66
CA TYR A 221 8.99 3.27 -2.00
C TYR A 221 10.12 4.16 -2.51
N TYR A 222 9.92 5.47 -2.63
CA TYR A 222 10.96 6.29 -3.24
C TYR A 222 12.14 6.56 -2.30
N LEU A 223 11.95 6.68 -0.98
CA LEU A 223 13.08 6.97 -0.08
C LEU A 223 14.09 5.83 -0.07
N THR A 224 13.61 4.60 0.09
CA THR A 224 14.46 3.42 0.06
C THR A 224 15.05 3.21 -1.33
N TYR A 225 14.26 3.43 -2.39
CA TYR A 225 14.74 3.24 -3.75
C TYR A 225 15.76 4.29 -4.20
N ILE A 226 15.71 5.53 -3.69
CA ILE A 226 16.77 6.52 -3.90
C ILE A 226 18.07 6.02 -3.26
N VAL A 227 18.01 5.48 -2.04
CA VAL A 227 19.21 4.94 -1.37
C VAL A 227 19.75 3.74 -2.16
N TYR A 228 18.89 2.84 -2.60
CA TYR A 228 19.25 1.72 -3.50
C TYR A 228 19.96 2.23 -4.77
N TRP A 229 19.38 3.23 -5.45
CA TRP A 229 19.95 3.81 -6.66
C TRP A 229 21.32 4.44 -6.39
N VAL A 230 21.48 5.21 -5.31
CA VAL A 230 22.78 5.79 -4.95
C VAL A 230 23.83 4.71 -4.65
N LEU A 231 23.46 3.63 -3.96
CA LEU A 231 24.36 2.52 -3.63
C LEU A 231 24.73 1.64 -4.83
N SER A 232 23.97 1.69 -5.92
CA SER A 232 24.29 0.93 -7.15
C SER A 232 25.52 1.48 -7.88
N PHE A 233 25.83 2.77 -7.74
CA PHE A 233 27.04 3.37 -8.32
C PHE A 233 28.35 2.86 -7.69
N PRO A 234 28.56 2.92 -6.35
CA PRO A 234 29.78 2.39 -5.74
C PRO A 234 29.93 0.89 -5.99
N GLU A 235 28.83 0.13 -6.09
CA GLU A 235 28.87 -1.29 -6.43
C GLU A 235 29.54 -1.56 -7.78
N ALA A 236 29.29 -0.71 -8.78
CA ALA A 236 29.85 -0.86 -10.11
C ALA A 236 31.35 -0.51 -10.22
N VAL A 237 31.90 0.22 -9.23
CA VAL A 237 33.28 0.71 -9.22
C VAL A 237 34.14 0.16 -8.08
N VAL A 238 33.56 -0.62 -7.16
CA VAL A 238 34.29 -1.11 -5.98
C VAL A 238 35.41 -2.07 -6.35
N ASP A 239 36.59 -1.84 -5.77
CA ASP A 239 37.80 -2.64 -5.98
C ASP A 239 38.14 -3.56 -4.79
N SER A 240 37.21 -3.70 -3.85
CA SER A 240 37.34 -4.59 -2.70
C SER A 240 36.20 -5.59 -2.66
N PHE A 241 36.54 -6.87 -2.53
CA PHE A 241 35.55 -7.94 -2.40
C PHE A 241 34.65 -7.76 -1.17
N GLY A 242 35.22 -7.39 -0.01
CA GLY A 242 34.44 -7.11 1.19
C GLY A 242 33.50 -5.90 1.01
N GLY A 243 33.96 -4.88 0.29
CA GLY A 243 33.12 -3.74 -0.08
C GLY A 243 31.95 -4.13 -0.98
N LEU A 244 32.20 -4.99 -1.97
CA LEU A 244 31.16 -5.53 -2.86
C LEU A 244 30.09 -6.30 -2.07
N LEU A 245 30.49 -7.16 -1.13
CA LEU A 245 29.55 -7.89 -0.28
C LEU A 245 28.71 -6.97 0.62
N ALA A 246 29.34 -5.95 1.22
CA ALA A 246 28.64 -4.98 2.05
C ALA A 246 27.62 -4.17 1.23
N LEU A 247 28.01 -3.68 0.05
CA LEU A 247 27.12 -2.98 -0.86
C LEU A 247 25.94 -3.86 -1.28
N ARG A 248 26.17 -5.17 -1.46
CA ARG A 248 25.10 -6.10 -1.82
C ARG A 248 24.07 -6.34 -0.76
N PHE A 249 24.52 -6.44 0.48
CA PHE A 249 23.63 -6.47 1.62
C PHE A 249 22.75 -5.21 1.63
N TRP A 250 23.35 -4.02 1.56
CA TRP A 250 22.58 -2.77 1.62
C TRP A 250 21.65 -2.56 0.42
N LEU A 251 22.08 -2.94 -0.78
CA LEU A 251 21.22 -2.93 -1.96
C LEU A 251 20.03 -3.88 -1.80
N GLY A 252 20.22 -5.09 -1.27
CA GLY A 252 19.11 -6.00 -1.02
C GLY A 252 18.14 -5.43 0.02
N PHE A 253 18.68 -4.86 1.10
CA PHE A 253 17.90 -4.25 2.17
C PHE A 253 17.02 -3.09 1.69
N PHE A 254 17.59 -2.12 0.96
CA PHE A 254 16.85 -0.96 0.47
C PHE A 254 16.01 -1.25 -0.79
N GLY A 255 16.30 -2.32 -1.53
CA GLY A 255 15.48 -2.78 -2.66
C GLY A 255 14.20 -3.52 -2.24
N SER A 256 14.13 -3.99 -0.99
CA SER A 256 13.07 -4.87 -0.49
C SER A 256 11.64 -4.33 -0.61
N PRO A 257 11.34 -3.02 -0.42
CA PRO A 257 9.94 -2.56 -0.38
C PRO A 257 9.10 -2.88 -1.62
N ALA A 258 9.73 -3.08 -2.78
CA ALA A 258 9.08 -3.57 -3.99
C ALA A 258 8.31 -4.89 -3.76
N LEU A 259 8.86 -5.74 -2.91
CA LEU A 259 8.42 -7.09 -2.60
C LEU A 259 7.35 -7.07 -1.52
N ALA A 260 7.66 -6.44 -0.38
CA ALA A 260 6.78 -6.38 0.77
C ALA A 260 5.46 -5.64 0.46
N ASN A 261 5.55 -4.46 -0.15
CA ASN A 261 4.42 -3.55 -0.22
C ASN A 261 3.63 -3.71 -1.53
N GLY A 262 4.16 -4.44 -2.51
CA GLY A 262 3.55 -4.59 -3.83
C GLY A 262 2.15 -5.19 -3.77
N GLY A 263 1.99 -6.31 -3.06
CA GLY A 263 0.68 -6.95 -2.89
C GLY A 263 -0.34 -6.07 -2.16
N ALA A 264 0.10 -5.31 -1.17
CA ALA A 264 -0.75 -4.42 -0.40
C ALA A 264 -1.23 -3.21 -1.24
N THR A 265 -0.34 -2.63 -2.05
CA THR A 265 -0.68 -1.59 -3.04
C THR A 265 -1.68 -2.09 -4.09
N VAL A 266 -1.56 -3.34 -4.55
CA VAL A 266 -2.55 -3.95 -5.43
C VAL A 266 -3.90 -4.10 -4.72
N GLY A 267 -3.90 -4.53 -3.45
CA GLY A 267 -5.10 -4.62 -2.62
C GLY A 267 -5.80 -3.28 -2.40
N ASP A 268 -5.05 -2.18 -2.34
CA ASP A 268 -5.62 -0.83 -2.21
C ASP A 268 -6.34 -0.37 -3.48
N MET A 269 -5.88 -0.78 -4.67
CA MET A 269 -6.38 -0.28 -5.96
C MET A 269 -7.47 -1.15 -6.60
N PHE A 270 -7.45 -2.46 -6.36
CA PHE A 270 -8.37 -3.41 -6.98
C PHE A 270 -9.45 -3.85 -6.00
N SER A 271 -10.68 -4.03 -6.49
CA SER A 271 -11.74 -4.60 -5.67
C SER A 271 -11.54 -6.10 -5.47
N LEU A 272 -12.17 -6.68 -4.44
CA LEU A 272 -11.97 -8.07 -4.02
C LEU A 272 -12.06 -9.10 -5.16
N MET A 273 -12.95 -8.87 -6.14
CA MET A 273 -13.10 -9.76 -7.30
C MET A 273 -11.97 -9.65 -8.33
N TYR A 274 -11.31 -8.49 -8.42
CA TYR A 274 -10.28 -8.20 -9.42
C TYR A 274 -8.84 -8.19 -8.87
N ILE A 275 -8.66 -8.17 -7.54
CA ILE A 275 -7.35 -8.28 -6.88
C ILE A 275 -6.50 -9.43 -7.44
N PRO A 276 -7.03 -10.65 -7.68
CA PRO A 276 -6.23 -11.75 -8.22
C PRO A 276 -5.54 -11.40 -9.55
N PHE A 277 -6.22 -10.68 -10.45
CA PHE A 277 -5.65 -10.28 -11.74
C PHE A 277 -4.51 -9.27 -11.57
N GLY A 278 -4.65 -8.31 -10.65
CA GLY A 278 -3.60 -7.36 -10.33
C GLY A 278 -2.37 -8.06 -9.73
N LEU A 279 -2.61 -9.00 -8.80
CA LEU A 279 -1.54 -9.78 -8.17
C LEU A 279 -0.85 -10.70 -9.18
N SER A 280 -1.59 -11.32 -10.10
CA SER A 280 -0.99 -12.15 -11.16
C SER A 280 0.00 -11.36 -12.02
N TRP A 281 -0.33 -10.12 -12.38
CA TRP A 281 0.58 -9.26 -13.14
C TRP A 281 1.82 -8.85 -12.34
N TRP A 282 1.64 -8.54 -11.05
CA TRP A 282 2.75 -8.24 -10.17
C TRP A 282 3.68 -9.44 -9.98
N VAL A 283 3.12 -10.63 -9.71
CA VAL A 283 3.88 -11.88 -9.63
C VAL A 283 4.57 -12.17 -10.96
N PHE A 284 3.88 -12.04 -12.10
CA PHE A 284 4.50 -12.21 -13.41
C PHE A 284 5.76 -11.32 -13.58
N SER A 285 5.70 -10.06 -13.14
CA SER A 285 6.86 -9.16 -13.19
C SER A 285 8.03 -9.63 -12.32
N ALA A 286 7.74 -10.20 -11.14
CA ALA A 286 8.75 -10.76 -10.24
C ALA A 286 9.47 -11.96 -10.89
N TRP A 287 8.74 -12.84 -11.55
CA TRP A 287 9.30 -14.03 -12.22
C TRP A 287 10.03 -13.68 -13.52
N ALA A 288 9.56 -12.64 -14.23
CA ALA A 288 10.23 -12.14 -15.42
C ALA A 288 11.63 -11.57 -15.12
N GLY A 289 11.91 -11.12 -13.90
CA GLY A 289 13.21 -10.61 -13.48
C GLY A 289 14.32 -11.67 -13.64
N PRO A 290 14.23 -12.82 -12.94
CA PRO A 290 15.18 -13.92 -13.08
C PRO A 290 15.28 -14.55 -14.46
N THR A 291 14.20 -14.52 -15.25
CA THR A 291 14.25 -15.04 -16.62
C THR A 291 15.01 -14.11 -17.56
N ILE A 292 14.78 -12.80 -17.47
CA ILE A 292 15.34 -11.82 -18.42
C ILE A 292 16.71 -11.33 -17.96
N GLY A 293 16.98 -11.27 -16.65
CA GLY A 293 18.22 -10.71 -16.10
C GLY A 293 19.50 -11.33 -16.63
N PRO A 294 19.62 -12.67 -16.73
CA PRO A 294 20.81 -13.29 -17.30
C PRO A 294 21.02 -12.96 -18.78
N VAL A 295 19.93 -12.70 -19.52
CA VAL A 295 20.00 -12.29 -20.92
C VAL A 295 20.56 -10.86 -21.03
N ILE A 296 20.21 -9.97 -20.10
CA ILE A 296 20.75 -8.60 -20.05
C ILE A 296 22.24 -8.65 -19.66
N GLY A 297 22.54 -9.23 -18.49
CA GLY A 297 23.90 -9.24 -17.91
C GLY A 297 24.90 -10.15 -18.62
N GLY A 298 24.44 -11.23 -19.28
CA GLY A 298 25.32 -12.25 -19.84
C GLY A 298 26.19 -11.74 -21.00
N PHE A 299 25.61 -11.02 -21.96
CA PHE A 299 26.37 -10.45 -23.08
C PHE A 299 27.38 -9.40 -22.60
N ALA A 300 26.96 -8.60 -21.64
CA ALA A 300 27.75 -7.58 -20.96
C ALA A 300 28.97 -8.15 -20.25
N ALA A 301 28.76 -9.19 -19.42
CA ALA A 301 29.80 -9.87 -18.66
C ALA A 301 30.86 -10.46 -19.57
N GLN A 302 30.44 -11.11 -20.67
CA GLN A 302 31.35 -11.74 -21.62
C GLN A 302 32.17 -10.72 -22.43
N ALA A 303 31.57 -9.60 -22.86
CA ALA A 303 32.24 -8.65 -23.73
C ALA A 303 33.13 -7.64 -22.99
N LYS A 304 32.72 -7.18 -21.79
CA LYS A 304 33.36 -6.07 -21.06
C LYS A 304 33.78 -6.42 -19.63
N GLY A 305 33.57 -7.65 -19.20
CA GLY A 305 33.92 -8.13 -17.86
C GLY A 305 32.85 -7.85 -16.80
N TRP A 306 33.15 -8.23 -15.56
CA TRP A 306 32.17 -8.34 -14.47
C TRP A 306 31.58 -7.01 -13.97
N ARG A 307 32.25 -5.88 -14.21
CA ARG A 307 31.75 -4.56 -13.78
C ARG A 307 30.61 -4.04 -14.67
N TRP A 308 30.58 -4.43 -15.95
CA TRP A 308 29.62 -3.89 -16.90
C TRP A 308 28.16 -4.27 -16.56
N PRO A 309 27.85 -5.52 -16.16
CA PRO A 309 26.52 -5.87 -15.66
C PRO A 309 26.05 -5.02 -14.47
N MET A 310 26.95 -4.54 -13.59
CA MET A 310 26.57 -3.65 -12.48
C MET A 310 26.10 -2.28 -12.99
N TRP A 311 26.72 -1.76 -14.05
CA TRP A 311 26.27 -0.52 -14.69
C TRP A 311 24.90 -0.67 -15.35
N GLU A 312 24.54 -1.85 -15.84
CA GLU A 312 23.20 -2.11 -16.36
C GLU A 312 22.14 -2.02 -15.26
N ILE A 313 22.45 -2.53 -14.06
CA ILE A 313 21.60 -2.36 -12.88
C ILE A 313 21.41 -0.87 -12.58
N VAL A 314 22.48 -0.06 -12.61
CA VAL A 314 22.39 1.40 -12.41
C VAL A 314 21.44 2.04 -13.42
N TRP A 315 21.55 1.70 -14.71
CA TRP A 315 20.70 2.29 -15.76
C TRP A 315 19.24 1.88 -15.63
N MET A 316 18.98 0.60 -15.41
CA MET A 316 17.62 0.10 -15.17
C MET A 316 16.99 0.75 -13.94
N SER A 317 17.77 0.84 -12.86
CA SER A 317 17.32 1.43 -11.60
C SER A 317 17.07 2.93 -11.72
N SER A 318 17.87 3.63 -12.52
CA SER A 318 17.66 5.04 -12.83
C SER A 318 16.33 5.26 -13.54
N LEU A 319 16.01 4.42 -14.53
CA LEU A 319 14.75 4.53 -15.26
C LEU A 319 13.56 4.23 -14.34
N ALA A 320 13.63 3.14 -13.56
CA ALA A 320 12.59 2.80 -12.60
C ALA A 320 12.38 3.91 -11.55
N LEU A 321 13.45 4.57 -11.10
CA LEU A 321 13.37 5.67 -10.14
C LEU A 321 12.63 6.87 -10.74
N VAL A 322 12.90 7.22 -12.00
CA VAL A 322 12.18 8.30 -12.70
C VAL A 322 10.70 7.97 -12.78
N PHE A 323 10.33 6.75 -13.15
CA PHE A 323 8.93 6.34 -13.20
C PHE A 323 8.26 6.40 -11.81
N LEU A 324 8.95 5.90 -10.78
CA LEU A 324 8.46 5.90 -9.41
C LEU A 324 8.22 7.34 -8.90
N LEU A 325 9.18 8.25 -9.11
CA LEU A 325 9.11 9.64 -8.64
C LEU A 325 8.06 10.50 -9.37
N LEU A 326 7.77 10.19 -10.63
CA LEU A 326 6.83 10.96 -11.46
C LEU A 326 5.40 10.40 -11.44
N PHE A 327 5.25 9.09 -11.27
CA PHE A 327 4.00 8.41 -11.59
C PHE A 327 3.42 7.53 -10.48
N MET A 328 4.10 7.34 -9.35
CA MET A 328 3.58 6.55 -8.23
C MET A 328 2.77 7.45 -7.27
N PRO A 329 1.43 7.38 -7.26
CA PRO A 329 0.61 8.08 -6.28
C PRO A 329 0.60 7.35 -4.93
N GLU A 330 0.10 8.02 -3.88
CA GLU A 330 -0.28 7.33 -2.65
C GLU A 330 -1.50 6.44 -2.90
N THR A 331 -1.44 5.18 -2.43
CA THR A 331 -2.55 4.22 -2.53
C THR A 331 -3.17 3.87 -1.18
N SER A 332 -2.49 4.14 -0.07
CA SER A 332 -3.03 3.84 1.26
C SER A 332 -4.24 4.74 1.57
N ALA A 333 -5.44 4.15 1.63
CA ALA A 333 -6.67 4.85 1.99
C ALA A 333 -6.57 5.59 3.34
N PRO A 334 -6.07 4.97 4.44
CA PRO A 334 -5.85 5.67 5.71
C PRO A 334 -4.93 6.90 5.58
N THR A 335 -3.88 6.80 4.78
CA THR A 335 -2.93 7.91 4.55
C THR A 335 -3.60 9.07 3.81
N ILE A 336 -4.38 8.75 2.76
CA ILE A 336 -5.11 9.74 1.96
C ILE A 336 -6.12 10.48 2.83
N LEU A 337 -6.90 9.75 3.64
CA LEU A 337 -7.89 10.33 4.55
C LEU A 337 -7.23 11.18 5.64
N LEU A 338 -6.08 10.76 6.20
CA LEU A 338 -5.33 11.57 7.16
C LEU A 338 -4.85 12.89 6.54
N ARG A 339 -4.36 12.86 5.29
CA ARG A 339 -3.96 14.08 4.56
C ARG A 339 -5.17 14.99 4.31
N ARG A 340 -6.34 14.42 3.99
CA ARG A 340 -7.60 15.16 3.85
C ARG A 340 -8.04 15.80 5.16
N ALA A 341 -8.04 15.06 6.27
CA ALA A 341 -8.37 15.58 7.59
C ALA A 341 -7.50 16.79 7.96
N ARG A 342 -6.18 16.71 7.72
CA ARG A 342 -5.26 17.84 7.93
C ARG A 342 -5.60 19.06 7.06
N ARG A 343 -6.06 18.88 5.82
CA ARG A 343 -6.50 19.99 4.96
C ARG A 343 -7.81 20.59 5.48
N LEU A 344 -8.78 19.76 5.86
CA LEU A 344 -10.05 20.22 6.44
C LEU A 344 -9.85 21.00 7.74
N ARG A 345 -9.01 20.53 8.67
CA ARG A 345 -8.66 21.26 9.91
C ARG A 345 -8.08 22.65 9.62
N LYS A 346 -7.28 22.79 8.55
CA LYS A 346 -6.71 24.08 8.16
C LYS A 346 -7.74 25.04 7.59
N LEU A 347 -8.77 24.52 6.92
CA LEU A 347 -9.84 25.33 6.31
C LEU A 347 -10.88 25.75 7.34
N THR A 348 -11.30 24.84 8.22
CA THR A 348 -12.35 25.10 9.21
C THR A 348 -11.82 25.68 10.51
N GLY A 349 -10.52 25.51 10.81
CA GLY A 349 -9.92 25.86 12.10
C GLY A 349 -10.35 24.94 13.25
N ASP A 350 -11.11 23.88 12.97
CA ASP A 350 -11.66 22.97 13.98
C ASP A 350 -10.74 21.77 14.21
N SER A 351 -10.30 21.57 15.46
CA SER A 351 -9.42 20.46 15.84
C SER A 351 -10.14 19.11 15.97
N ARG A 352 -11.47 19.08 15.87
CA ARG A 352 -12.30 17.86 16.02
C ARG A 352 -12.36 16.98 14.77
N LEU A 353 -11.94 17.50 13.61
CA LEU A 353 -11.89 16.78 12.32
C LEU A 353 -10.63 15.92 12.19
#